data_AF-A0A9R1NMG0-F1
#
_entry.id   AF-A0A9R1NMG0-F1
#
_cell.length_a   1.000
_cell.length_b   1.000
_cell.length_c   1.000
_cell.angle_alpha   90.00
_cell.angle_beta   90.00
_cell.angle_gamma   90.00
#
_symmetry.space_group_name_H-M   'P 1'
#
loop_
_entity.id
_entity.type
_entity.pdbx_description
1 polymer ?
#
loop_
_entity_poly.entity_id
_entity_poly.type
_entity_poly.pdbx_seq_one_letter_code
_entity_poly.pdbx_strand_id
1 'polypeptide(L)'
;MASSKLSLTVAVVVFLLGMAGAAHGLTRVVANSPDEPCMNMTLYYHDILYNGNNTAGEEPAARAQGFYFYDKQESLTSWFGFSIVFNSTAHKGTLNLVGADLMGDATRDFSVVGGTGDFFMARGVTTIRTDTIEGLYYFRLQMDIKLYECYL
;
A
#
# COMPACT_ATOMS: atom_id res chain seq x y z
N MET A 1 20.03 41.79 21.99
CA MET A 1 19.22 40.57 22.23
C MET A 1 17.77 40.88 21.94
N ALA A 2 17.24 40.45 20.79
CA ALA A 2 15.80 40.51 20.51
C ALA A 2 15.42 39.38 19.53
N SER A 3 14.91 38.30 20.13
CA SER A 3 13.88 37.38 19.64
C SER A 3 13.99 36.77 18.22
N SER A 4 14.80 35.71 18.06
CA SER A 4 14.58 34.70 16.99
C SER A 4 13.54 33.64 17.38
N LYS A 5 12.99 33.71 18.60
CA LYS A 5 11.97 32.77 19.10
C LYS A 5 10.63 32.93 18.38
N LEU A 6 10.30 34.14 17.91
CA LEU A 6 9.01 34.41 17.28
C LEU A 6 8.86 33.72 15.90
N SER A 7 9.94 33.62 15.13
CA SER A 7 9.89 33.00 13.79
C SER A 7 9.72 31.48 13.84
N LEU A 8 10.37 30.81 14.79
CA LEU A 8 10.27 29.35 14.92
C LEU A 8 8.93 28.93 15.53
N THR A 9 8.41 29.70 16.48
CA THR A 9 7.14 29.40 17.14
C THR A 9 5.95 29.55 16.18
N VAL A 10 5.95 30.59 15.33
CA VAL A 10 4.90 30.78 14.31
C VAL A 10 4.94 29.67 13.25
N ALA A 11 6.13 29.24 12.81
CA ALA A 11 6.27 28.16 11.84
C ALA A 11 5.75 26.82 12.39
N VAL A 12 6.04 26.49 13.66
CA VAL A 12 5.57 25.25 14.31
C VAL A 12 4.04 25.28 14.52
N VAL A 13 3.47 26.43 14.89
CA VAL A 13 2.02 26.55 15.08
C VAL A 13 1.26 26.44 13.75
N VAL A 14 1.75 27.03 12.66
CA VAL A 14 1.16 26.87 11.31
C VAL A 14 1.24 25.41 10.83
N PHE A 15 2.33 24.71 11.14
CA PHE A 15 2.46 23.28 10.80
C PHE A 15 1.51 22.39 11.60
N LEU A 16 1.27 22.71 12.89
CA LEU A 16 0.33 21.98 13.74
C LEU A 16 -1.14 22.23 13.37
N LEU A 17 -1.48 23.46 12.96
CA LEU A 17 -2.84 23.79 12.48
C LEU A 17 -3.17 23.21 11.10
N GLY A 18 -2.16 22.90 10.28
CA GLY A 18 -2.33 22.21 9.00
C GLY A 18 -2.68 20.72 9.10
N MET A 19 -2.57 20.11 10.29
CA MET A 19 -2.89 18.70 10.53
C MET A 19 -4.32 18.46 11.02
N ALA A 20 -5.15 19.50 11.13
CA ALA A 20 -6.57 19.34 11.39
C ALA A 20 -7.31 18.91 10.09
N GLY A 21 -6.92 17.78 9.53
CA GLY A 21 -7.73 17.03 8.58
C GLY A 21 -8.98 16.57 9.31
N ALA A 22 -10.06 17.31 9.12
CA ALA A 22 -11.39 16.96 9.55
C ALA A 22 -11.74 15.54 9.06
N ALA A 23 -11.71 14.54 9.94
CA ALA A 23 -12.35 13.23 9.71
C ALA A 23 -13.89 13.37 9.83
N HIS A 24 -14.47 14.36 9.14
CA HIS A 24 -15.89 14.64 9.12
C HIS A 24 -16.51 13.89 7.94
N GLY A 25 -17.23 12.79 8.22
CA GLY A 25 -18.26 12.26 7.30
C GLY A 25 -18.06 10.85 6.73
N LEU A 26 -16.96 10.15 7.00
CA LEU A 26 -16.75 8.80 6.45
C LEU A 26 -17.66 7.75 7.11
N THR A 27 -18.34 6.95 6.30
CA THR A 27 -19.16 5.82 6.73
C THR A 27 -18.32 4.54 6.72
N ARG A 28 -18.29 3.84 7.85
CA ARG A 28 -17.65 2.52 7.95
C ARG A 28 -18.46 1.50 7.16
N VAL A 29 -17.86 0.90 6.14
CA VAL A 29 -18.42 -0.20 5.35
C VAL A 29 -17.63 -1.46 5.68
N VAL A 30 -18.33 -2.49 6.15
CA VAL A 30 -17.78 -3.84 6.33
C VAL A 30 -18.46 -4.75 5.33
N ALA A 31 -17.67 -5.45 4.53
CA ALA A 31 -18.15 -6.40 3.54
C ALA A 31 -18.93 -7.55 4.22
N ASN A 32 -20.07 -7.91 3.64
CA ASN A 32 -20.93 -8.98 4.16
C ASN A 32 -20.58 -10.37 3.60
N SER A 33 -19.74 -10.42 2.57
CA SER A 33 -19.33 -11.66 1.89
C SER A 33 -17.85 -11.58 1.48
N PRO A 34 -17.10 -12.69 1.51
CA PRO A 34 -15.74 -12.77 0.97
C PRO A 34 -15.64 -12.42 -0.53
N ASP A 35 -16.73 -12.60 -1.27
CA ASP A 35 -16.77 -12.35 -2.72
C ASP A 35 -17.15 -10.91 -3.08
N GLU A 36 -17.60 -10.12 -2.10
CA GLU A 36 -18.07 -8.74 -2.29
C GLU A 36 -17.26 -7.77 -1.41
N PRO A 37 -15.97 -7.54 -1.74
CA PRO A 37 -15.16 -6.55 -1.03
C PRO A 37 -15.68 -5.13 -1.31
N CYS A 38 -15.52 -4.22 -0.34
CA CYS A 38 -15.89 -2.82 -0.51
C CYS A 38 -14.98 -2.07 -1.50
N MET A 39 -13.77 -2.60 -1.72
CA MET A 39 -12.88 -2.14 -2.78
C MET A 39 -12.06 -3.30 -3.32
N ASN A 40 -11.87 -3.33 -4.64
CA ASN A 40 -11.08 -4.33 -5.34
C ASN A 40 -10.20 -3.66 -6.39
N MET A 41 -8.89 -3.95 -6.38
CA MET A 41 -7.95 -3.44 -7.38
C MET A 41 -6.81 -4.42 -7.65
N THR A 42 -6.28 -4.39 -8.87
CA THR A 42 -5.13 -5.19 -9.27
C THR A 42 -3.96 -4.27 -9.62
N LEU A 43 -2.79 -4.55 -9.04
CA LEU A 43 -1.55 -3.82 -9.28
C LEU A 43 -0.42 -4.81 -9.62
N TYR A 44 0.56 -4.37 -10.41
CA TYR A 44 1.75 -5.18 -10.72
C TYR A 44 2.98 -4.61 -10.01
N TYR A 45 3.56 -5.39 -9.09
CA TYR A 45 4.73 -5.02 -8.28
C TYR A 45 6.04 -5.35 -8.97
N HIS A 46 6.85 -4.32 -9.19
CA HIS A 46 8.27 -4.39 -9.54
C HIS A 46 8.97 -3.04 -9.18
N ASP A 47 8.87 -2.64 -7.91
CA ASP A 47 9.16 -1.32 -7.29
C ASP A 47 8.17 -0.20 -7.61
N ILE A 48 7.86 -0.04 -8.89
CA ILE A 48 6.81 0.87 -9.37
C ILE A 48 5.57 0.02 -9.65
N LEU A 49 4.39 0.49 -9.21
CA LEU A 49 3.15 -0.23 -9.40
C LEU A 49 2.37 0.33 -10.61
N TYR A 50 2.03 -0.56 -11.53
CA TYR A 50 1.21 -0.27 -12.70
C TYR A 50 -0.16 -0.97 -12.59
N ASN A 51 -1.15 -0.46 -13.32
CA ASN A 51 -2.50 -1.03 -13.39
C ASN A 51 -2.63 -2.18 -14.41
N GLY A 52 -1.51 -2.65 -15.00
CA GLY A 52 -1.46 -3.77 -15.94
C GLY A 52 -1.05 -3.42 -17.37
N ASN A 53 -1.07 -2.13 -17.77
CA ASN A 53 -0.58 -1.72 -19.08
C ASN A 53 0.88 -1.22 -18.98
N ASN A 54 1.85 -2.14 -18.91
CA ASN A 54 3.27 -1.80 -18.79
C ASN A 54 3.86 -1.19 -20.09
N THR A 55 3.27 -0.11 -20.60
CA THR A 55 3.77 0.63 -21.77
C THR A 55 4.79 1.68 -21.35
N ALA A 56 5.82 1.88 -22.17
CA ALA A 56 6.85 2.87 -21.90
C ALA A 56 6.24 4.28 -21.86
N GLY A 57 6.29 4.94 -20.70
CA GLY A 57 5.83 6.31 -20.50
C GLY A 57 4.50 6.46 -19.75
N GLU A 58 3.88 5.38 -19.26
CA GLU A 58 2.72 5.51 -18.37
C GLU A 58 3.13 6.00 -16.97
N GLU A 59 2.32 6.94 -16.43
CA GLU A 59 2.45 7.41 -15.07
C GLU A 59 2.08 6.27 -14.10
N PRO A 60 2.93 6.00 -13.10
CA PRO A 60 2.70 4.88 -12.21
C PRO A 60 1.46 5.08 -11.34
N ALA A 61 0.68 4.02 -11.16
CA ALA A 61 -0.52 4.04 -10.33
C ALA A 61 -0.16 4.26 -8.85
N ALA A 62 0.96 3.68 -8.41
CA ALA A 62 1.50 3.81 -7.07
C ALA A 62 2.98 3.44 -7.01
N ARG A 63 3.61 3.62 -5.85
CA ARG A 63 4.96 3.11 -5.55
C ARG A 63 4.92 2.19 -4.36
N ALA A 64 5.67 1.09 -4.40
CA ALA A 64 5.85 0.26 -3.22
C ALA A 64 7.15 0.65 -2.50
N GLN A 65 7.07 0.85 -1.19
CA GLN A 65 8.19 1.27 -0.34
C GLN A 65 8.24 0.40 0.91
N GLY A 66 9.33 -0.34 1.09
CA GLY A 66 9.47 -1.23 2.24
C GLY A 66 10.65 -2.16 2.10
N PHE A 67 10.51 -3.36 2.65
CA PHE A 67 11.56 -4.37 2.66
C PHE A 67 10.96 -5.77 2.50
N TYR A 68 11.82 -6.68 2.08
CA TYR A 68 11.63 -8.10 2.23
C TYR A 68 12.94 -8.75 2.66
N PHE A 69 12.86 -9.93 3.24
CA PHE A 69 14.03 -10.74 3.57
C PHE A 69 13.72 -12.22 3.41
N TYR A 70 14.71 -13.01 3.00
CA TYR A 70 14.60 -14.47 3.00
C TYR A 70 14.57 -14.99 4.43
N ASP A 71 13.64 -15.89 4.75
CA ASP A 71 13.32 -16.28 6.13
C ASP A 71 13.44 -17.79 6.40
N LYS A 72 13.89 -18.58 5.42
CA LYS A 72 14.03 -20.04 5.56
C LYS A 72 15.32 -20.58 4.94
N GLN A 73 15.88 -21.61 5.58
CA GLN A 73 17.15 -22.24 5.18
C GLN A 73 17.01 -23.19 4.00
N GLU A 74 15.98 -24.05 4.00
CA GLU A 74 15.86 -25.18 3.07
C GLU A 74 15.01 -24.88 1.83
N SER A 75 14.28 -23.76 1.82
CA SER A 75 13.45 -23.34 0.68
C SER A 75 13.51 -21.83 0.53
N LEU A 76 13.41 -21.36 -0.71
CA LEU A 76 13.29 -19.94 -1.00
C LEU A 76 11.90 -19.47 -0.60
N THR A 77 11.81 -18.92 0.60
CA THR A 77 10.66 -18.17 1.09
C THR A 77 11.15 -16.81 1.55
N SER A 78 10.27 -15.82 1.52
CA SER A 78 10.60 -14.51 2.03
C SER A 78 9.46 -13.95 2.87
N TRP A 79 9.73 -12.90 3.62
CA TRP A 79 8.73 -12.16 4.35
C TRP A 79 8.76 -10.71 3.90
N PHE A 80 7.60 -10.15 3.58
CA PHE A 80 7.44 -8.80 3.07
C PHE A 80 6.78 -7.88 4.10
N GLY A 81 7.29 -6.66 4.19
CA GLY A 81 6.66 -5.55 4.89
C GLY A 81 6.85 -4.26 4.10
N PHE A 82 5.77 -3.72 3.53
CA PHE A 82 5.84 -2.53 2.69
C PHE A 82 4.55 -1.73 2.67
N SER A 83 4.69 -0.46 2.27
CA SER A 83 3.59 0.46 1.99
C SER A 83 3.43 0.63 0.49
N ILE A 84 2.19 0.55 0.00
CA ILE A 84 1.81 1.04 -1.31
C ILE A 84 1.42 2.51 -1.16
N VAL A 85 2.12 3.40 -1.84
CA VAL A 85 1.94 4.84 -1.78
C VAL A 85 1.24 5.33 -3.05
N PHE A 86 0.00 5.78 -2.89
CA PHE A 86 -0.81 6.36 -3.95
C PHE A 86 -0.73 7.89 -3.88
N ASN A 87 -0.44 8.52 -5.01
CA ASN A 87 -0.40 9.99 -5.12
C ASN A 87 -0.84 10.43 -6.52
N SER A 88 -2.00 9.94 -6.96
CA SER A 88 -2.62 10.31 -8.23
C SER A 88 -3.89 11.14 -7.97
N THR A 89 -4.55 11.58 -9.04
CA THR A 89 -5.87 12.21 -8.95
C THR A 89 -6.99 11.24 -8.60
N ALA A 90 -6.78 9.94 -8.83
CA ALA A 90 -7.76 8.90 -8.56
C ALA A 90 -7.67 8.38 -7.12
N HIS A 91 -6.45 8.19 -6.61
CA HIS A 91 -6.20 7.70 -5.25
C HIS A 91 -5.03 8.43 -4.60
N LYS A 92 -5.22 8.84 -3.35
CA LYS A 92 -4.23 9.52 -2.53
C LYS A 92 -4.21 8.97 -1.11
N GLY A 93 -3.09 8.38 -0.72
CA GLY A 93 -2.96 7.73 0.58
C GLY A 93 -2.00 6.55 0.54
N THR A 94 -2.09 5.68 1.54
CA THR A 94 -1.23 4.49 1.62
C THR A 94 -2.01 3.25 2.02
N LEU A 95 -1.62 2.09 1.51
CA LEU A 95 -1.98 0.79 2.07
C LEU A 95 -0.72 0.12 2.64
N ASN A 96 -0.79 -0.40 3.85
CA ASN A 96 0.33 -1.08 4.51
C ASN A 96 0.08 -2.59 4.52
N LEU A 97 1.05 -3.34 3.99
CA LEU A 97 0.95 -4.77 3.80
C LEU A 97 2.08 -5.49 4.52
N VAL A 98 1.76 -6.65 5.10
CA VAL A 98 2.72 -7.58 5.66
C VAL A 98 2.32 -9.02 5.33
N GLY A 99 3.30 -9.89 5.08
CA GLY A 99 2.99 -11.30 4.84
C GLY A 99 4.21 -12.17 4.55
N ALA A 100 4.04 -13.46 4.77
CA ALA A 100 4.99 -14.49 4.36
C ALA A 100 4.74 -14.86 2.89
N ASP A 101 5.79 -14.77 2.08
CA ASP A 101 5.83 -15.18 0.69
C ASP A 101 6.40 -16.59 0.58
N LEU A 102 5.48 -17.56 0.53
CA LEU A 102 5.78 -18.94 0.22
C LEU A 102 5.95 -19.08 -1.30
N MET A 103 7.13 -18.74 -1.82
CA MET A 103 7.38 -18.60 -3.27
C MET A 103 7.07 -19.86 -4.10
N GLY A 104 7.05 -21.04 -3.47
CA GLY A 104 6.68 -22.31 -4.11
C GLY A 104 5.18 -22.47 -4.40
N ASP A 105 4.31 -21.66 -3.81
CA ASP A 105 2.87 -21.79 -3.95
C ASP A 105 2.35 -21.07 -5.21
N ALA A 106 1.18 -21.46 -5.72
CA ALA A 106 0.58 -20.83 -6.89
C ALA A 106 -0.01 -19.43 -6.59
N THR A 107 -0.44 -19.19 -5.36
CA THR A 107 -1.01 -17.94 -4.82
C THR A 107 -0.57 -17.77 -3.37
N ARG A 108 -0.34 -16.54 -2.91
CA ARG A 108 0.01 -16.23 -1.51
C ARG A 108 -0.81 -15.04 -1.04
N ASP A 109 -1.18 -15.00 0.23
CA ASP A 109 -1.99 -13.90 0.78
C ASP A 109 -1.20 -13.07 1.78
N PHE A 110 -1.16 -11.76 1.56
CA PHE A 110 -0.62 -10.78 2.49
C PHE A 110 -1.77 -10.04 3.19
N SER A 111 -1.56 -9.69 4.44
CA SER A 111 -2.53 -8.90 5.20
C SER A 111 -2.40 -7.43 4.84
N VAL A 112 -3.52 -6.77 4.54
CA VAL A 112 -3.62 -5.31 4.57
C VAL A 112 -3.90 -4.92 6.02
N VAL A 113 -2.87 -4.39 6.70
CA VAL A 113 -2.92 -4.10 8.14
C VAL A 113 -3.38 -2.69 8.48
N GLY A 114 -3.48 -1.82 7.47
CA GLY A 114 -4.01 -0.48 7.65
C GLY A 114 -3.78 0.41 6.43
N GLY A 115 -4.33 1.60 6.46
CA GLY A 115 -4.10 2.61 5.44
C GLY A 115 -4.32 4.04 5.90
N THR A 116 -3.96 4.99 5.03
CA THR A 116 -4.06 6.44 5.23
C THR A 116 -4.71 7.10 4.01
N GLY A 117 -5.14 8.35 4.15
CA GLY A 117 -5.81 9.09 3.07
C GLY A 117 -7.12 8.41 2.66
N ASP A 118 -7.30 8.17 1.37
CA ASP A 118 -8.47 7.47 0.81
C ASP A 118 -8.65 6.05 1.35
N PHE A 119 -7.59 5.47 1.94
CA PHE A 119 -7.59 4.13 2.53
C PHE A 119 -7.56 4.17 4.06
N PHE A 120 -8.01 5.26 4.68
CA PHE A 120 -8.03 5.42 6.13
C PHE A 120 -8.74 4.24 6.82
N MET A 121 -8.04 3.60 7.77
CA MET A 121 -8.53 2.45 8.54
C MET A 121 -8.91 1.21 7.70
N ALA A 122 -8.45 1.15 6.44
CA ALA A 122 -8.72 0.02 5.57
C ALA A 122 -8.14 -1.30 6.10
N ARG A 123 -8.89 -2.40 5.96
CA ARG A 123 -8.40 -3.77 6.19
C ARG A 123 -8.82 -4.71 5.08
N GLY A 124 -8.00 -5.73 4.86
CA GLY A 124 -8.30 -6.74 3.87
C GLY A 124 -7.13 -7.68 3.59
N VAL A 125 -7.16 -8.28 2.41
CA VAL A 125 -6.20 -9.29 1.97
C VAL A 125 -5.71 -8.92 0.58
N THR A 126 -4.42 -9.13 0.35
CA THR A 126 -3.82 -9.02 -0.97
C THR A 126 -3.32 -10.37 -1.42
N THR A 127 -3.93 -10.91 -2.48
CA THR A 127 -3.50 -12.16 -3.08
C THR A 127 -2.45 -11.88 -4.14
N ILE A 128 -1.30 -12.52 -4.01
CA ILE A 128 -0.14 -12.31 -4.86
C ILE A 128 0.09 -13.52 -5.77
N ARG A 129 0.35 -13.23 -7.04
CA ARG A 129 0.75 -14.18 -8.09
C ARG A 129 2.07 -13.76 -8.71
N THR A 130 2.99 -14.71 -8.79
CA THR A 130 4.20 -14.55 -9.58
C THR A 130 3.82 -14.48 -11.05
N ASP A 131 4.05 -13.34 -11.68
CA ASP A 131 3.74 -13.12 -13.10
C ASP A 131 4.99 -13.34 -13.97
N THR A 132 6.15 -12.84 -13.54
CA THR A 132 7.42 -13.05 -14.24
C THR A 132 8.57 -13.07 -13.25
N ILE A 133 9.54 -13.96 -13.48
CA ILE A 133 10.84 -13.97 -12.79
C ILE A 133 11.92 -14.14 -13.86
N GLU A 134 12.88 -13.23 -13.88
CA GLU A 134 14.05 -13.29 -14.76
C GLU A 134 15.32 -13.42 -13.91
N GLY A 135 15.73 -14.67 -13.69
CA GLY A 135 16.88 -14.99 -12.86
C GLY A 135 16.70 -14.52 -11.41
N LEU A 136 17.68 -13.77 -10.90
CA LEU A 136 17.68 -13.22 -9.53
C LEU A 136 17.57 -11.69 -9.49
N TYR A 137 17.36 -11.03 -10.63
CA TYR A 137 17.47 -9.57 -10.76
C TYR A 137 16.13 -8.89 -10.97
N TYR A 138 15.16 -9.59 -11.55
CA TYR A 138 13.85 -9.03 -11.84
C TYR A 138 12.76 -10.03 -11.49
N PHE A 139 11.75 -9.53 -10.79
CA PHE A 139 10.52 -10.23 -10.54
C PHE A 139 9.36 -9.25 -10.66
N ARG A 140 8.23 -9.76 -11.16
CA ARG A 140 6.96 -9.04 -11.22
C ARG A 140 5.88 -9.87 -10.55
N LEU A 141 5.19 -9.25 -9.61
CA LEU A 141 4.10 -9.88 -8.88
C LEU A 141 2.78 -9.19 -9.24
N GLN A 142 1.79 -9.94 -9.71
CA GLN A 142 0.41 -9.47 -9.75
C GLN A 142 -0.15 -9.49 -8.33
N MET A 143 -0.70 -8.37 -7.88
CA MET A 143 -1.31 -8.18 -6.57
C MET A 143 -2.79 -7.86 -6.74
N ASP A 144 -3.67 -8.76 -6.31
CA ASP A 144 -5.11 -8.52 -6.23
C ASP A 144 -5.46 -8.10 -4.80
N ILE A 145 -5.74 -6.81 -4.61
CA ILE A 145 -6.02 -6.20 -3.31
C ILE A 145 -7.53 -6.13 -3.12
N LYS A 146 -8.03 -6.79 -2.08
CA LYS A 146 -9.43 -6.77 -1.68
C LYS A 146 -9.56 -6.20 -0.27
N LEU A 147 -10.27 -5.08 -0.15
CA LEU A 147 -10.58 -4.46 1.13
C LEU A 147 -11.97 -4.89 1.59
N TYR A 148 -12.06 -5.33 2.85
CA TYR A 148 -13.28 -5.82 3.48
C TYR A 148 -13.78 -4.89 4.60
N GLU A 149 -12.93 -3.98 5.08
CA GLU A 149 -13.30 -2.88 5.95
C GLU A 149 -12.81 -1.58 5.28
N CYS A 150 -13.74 -0.71 4.92
CA CYS A 150 -13.49 0.57 4.25
C CYS A 150 -14.19 1.70 5.00
N TYR A 151 -13.74 2.93 4.76
CA TYR A 151 -14.37 4.15 5.22
C TYR A 151 -14.59 5.01 3.98
N LEU A 152 -15.85 5.20 3.57
CA LEU A 152 -16.25 5.86 2.31
C LEU A 152 -17.15 7.07 2.57
#